data_AF-A0A6L8U496-F1
#
_entry.id   AF-A0A6L8U496-F1
#
_cell.length_a   1.000
_cell.length_b   1.000
_cell.length_c   1.000
_cell.angle_alpha   90.00
_cell.angle_beta   90.00
_cell.angle_gamma   90.00
#
_symmetry.space_group_name_H-M   'P 1'
#
loop_
_entity.id
_entity.type
_entity.pdbx_description
1 polymer ?
#
loop_
_entity_poly.entity_id
_entity_poly.type
_entity_poly.pdbx_seq_one_letter_code
_entity_poly.pdbx_strand_id
1 'polypeptide(L)'
;MITERTEQLKRLFKTRFGTEVSKVTPLPQGGSDRLYYRLTDGTQSAIGAYNPDVDENRAYFYLTEHFFGKGFPVAQLLGIAPDEKHYLVSDLGDCTLMLRFGCTLWEKGKDSATKRTLKQSLALLAQFQIEGAKGLDFSRCYPKSTFDMQSVMWDFNYFKYSFLKPSGIRFNEAKLDDDFMAFADVLLAHPCSYFHYRDFQSRNIMLVNESPYLIDYQGGRKGPLLYDIASFLYQAKANFPQWLRDEMLDFYLEKVKELEPVNIHELKKQFPNFALFRVIQTLGAYGYRGFFERRAHFLESIPLAAGNLPYLLEAATVSIPSLLPILMEINEKYGTKSQQDDSFGGLTLDITSFSFKKGYPMEHAEHGGGYIFDCRALPNPGRLFEFKDMNGFDTPVIDYFAKHPEVEQYLDTIKITINQSVEAYLKRGFCYLSIAFGCTGGQHRSVYMANRLAQWAEQLDGVRVKLFHRELNIRI
;
A
#
# COMPACT_ATOMS: atom_id res chain seq x y z
N MET A 1 -0.44 -17.26 27.52
CA MET A 1 -0.13 -16.95 26.11
C MET A 1 0.54 -15.59 25.87
N ILE A 2 -0.12 -14.42 25.98
CA ILE A 2 0.57 -13.11 25.74
C ILE A 2 1.66 -12.84 26.80
N THR A 3 1.34 -13.13 28.07
CA THR A 3 2.28 -12.95 29.19
C THR A 3 3.54 -13.80 29.01
N GLU A 4 3.41 -15.10 28.71
CA GLU A 4 4.57 -16.00 28.49
C GLU A 4 5.49 -15.55 27.35
N ARG A 5 4.93 -15.08 26.23
CA ARG A 5 5.72 -14.63 25.06
C ARG A 5 6.54 -13.37 25.35
N THR A 6 6.06 -12.52 26.25
CA THR A 6 6.77 -11.28 26.60
C THR A 6 7.78 -11.46 27.72
N GLU A 7 7.67 -12.50 28.55
CA GLU A 7 8.62 -12.73 29.65
C GLU A 7 10.04 -13.02 29.15
N GLN A 8 10.21 -13.81 28.09
CA GLN A 8 11.55 -14.00 27.49
C GLN A 8 12.11 -12.69 26.93
N LEU A 9 11.29 -11.88 26.26
CA LEU A 9 11.72 -10.59 25.71
C LEU A 9 12.13 -9.61 26.82
N LYS A 10 11.41 -9.60 27.95
CA LYS A 10 11.80 -8.81 29.13
C LYS A 10 13.14 -9.27 29.72
N ARG A 11 13.39 -10.60 29.78
CA ARG A 11 14.68 -11.13 30.22
C ARG A 11 15.81 -10.69 29.30
N LEU A 12 15.64 -10.81 27.98
CA LEU A 12 16.61 -10.31 27.00
C LEU A 12 16.87 -8.80 27.18
N PHE A 13 15.80 -8.02 27.43
CA PHE A 13 15.92 -6.57 27.62
C PHE A 13 16.76 -6.25 28.85
N LYS A 14 16.47 -6.90 29.98
CA LYS A 14 17.23 -6.77 31.21
C LYS A 14 18.69 -7.20 31.05
N THR A 15 18.94 -8.31 30.35
CA THR A 15 20.30 -8.76 30.05
C THR A 15 21.06 -7.74 29.20
N ARG A 16 20.39 -7.11 28.23
CA ARG A 16 21.03 -6.17 27.30
C ARG A 16 21.29 -4.78 27.91
N PHE A 17 20.37 -4.29 28.74
CA PHE A 17 20.33 -2.91 29.21
C PHE A 17 20.53 -2.76 30.73
N GLY A 18 20.52 -3.86 31.48
CA GLY A 18 20.67 -3.87 32.94
C GLY A 18 19.44 -3.41 33.72
N THR A 19 18.36 -3.04 33.04
CA THR A 19 17.14 -2.45 33.62
C THR A 19 15.90 -3.30 33.37
N GLU A 20 14.90 -3.19 34.25
CA GLU A 20 13.60 -3.84 34.04
C GLU A 20 12.75 -3.05 33.04
N VAL A 21 11.92 -3.78 32.28
CA VAL A 21 10.99 -3.16 31.33
C VAL A 21 9.84 -2.50 32.09
N SER A 22 9.67 -1.19 31.91
CA SER A 22 8.56 -0.44 32.51
C SER A 22 7.28 -0.53 31.68
N LYS A 23 7.41 -0.64 30.34
CA LYS A 23 6.26 -0.75 29.43
C LYS A 23 6.55 -1.69 28.26
N VAL A 24 5.57 -2.54 27.96
CA VAL A 24 5.52 -3.38 26.75
C VAL A 24 4.31 -2.97 25.93
N THR A 25 4.53 -2.60 24.66
CA THR A 25 3.46 -2.18 23.75
C THR A 25 3.45 -3.11 22.54
N PRO A 26 2.38 -3.87 22.28
CA PRO A 26 2.29 -4.66 21.06
C PRO A 26 2.24 -3.72 19.84
N LEU A 27 2.99 -4.06 18.80
CA LEU A 27 2.94 -3.35 17.52
C LEU A 27 1.90 -4.00 16.60
N PRO A 28 1.31 -3.25 15.64
CA PRO A 28 0.33 -3.79 14.71
C PRO A 28 0.84 -5.05 14.00
N GLN A 29 0.06 -6.12 14.06
CA GLN A 29 0.40 -7.36 13.38
C GLN A 29 0.19 -7.19 11.86
N GLY A 30 1.24 -7.48 11.10
CA GLY A 30 1.18 -7.53 9.64
C GLY A 30 0.51 -8.81 9.13
N GLY A 31 0.87 -9.23 7.92
CA GLY A 31 0.38 -10.46 7.31
C GLY A 31 1.24 -11.71 7.55
N SER A 32 2.08 -11.70 8.60
CA SER A 32 2.92 -12.84 9.00
C SER A 32 2.59 -13.28 10.43
N ASP A 33 3.03 -14.49 10.80
CA ASP A 33 2.87 -15.04 12.15
C ASP A 33 3.78 -14.37 13.21
N ARG A 34 4.74 -13.56 12.74
CA ARG A 34 5.63 -12.75 13.59
C ARG A 34 4.84 -11.74 14.42
N LEU A 35 5.14 -11.70 15.71
CA LEU A 35 4.58 -10.75 16.66
C LEU A 35 5.69 -9.82 17.14
N TYR A 36 5.41 -8.52 17.12
CA TYR A 36 6.35 -7.50 17.53
C TYR A 36 5.84 -6.72 18.73
N TYR A 37 6.75 -6.37 19.63
CA TYR A 37 6.51 -5.62 20.85
C TYR A 37 7.57 -4.54 20.98
N ARG A 38 7.18 -3.31 21.29
CA ARG A 38 8.10 -2.28 21.76
C ARG A 38 8.26 -2.42 23.27
N LEU A 39 9.50 -2.60 23.74
CA LEU A 39 9.87 -2.68 25.15
C LEU A 39 10.67 -1.43 25.52
N THR A 40 10.34 -0.79 26.63
CA THR A 40 11.06 0.38 27.12
C THR A 40 11.15 0.41 28.65
N ASP A 41 12.23 1.00 29.17
CA ASP A 41 12.37 1.37 30.59
C ASP A 41 12.08 2.88 30.83
N GLY A 42 11.71 3.63 29.79
CA GLY A 42 11.51 5.08 29.80
C GLY A 42 12.72 5.88 29.28
N THR A 43 13.92 5.29 29.26
CA THR A 43 15.16 5.89 28.74
C THR A 43 15.62 5.18 27.46
N GLN A 44 15.54 3.85 27.46
CA GLN A 44 15.98 2.96 26.39
C GLN A 44 14.76 2.29 25.75
N SER A 45 14.87 1.95 24.47
CA SER A 45 13.81 1.23 23.73
C SER A 45 14.40 0.16 22.81
N ALA A 46 13.68 -0.95 22.67
CA ALA A 46 13.99 -2.02 21.74
C ALA A 46 12.71 -2.64 21.18
N ILE A 47 12.80 -3.22 19.98
CA ILE A 47 11.74 -4.03 19.40
C ILE A 47 12.04 -5.50 19.70
N GLY A 48 11.16 -6.13 20.46
CA GLY A 48 11.15 -7.56 20.67
C GLY A 48 10.26 -8.26 19.66
N ALA A 49 10.74 -9.36 19.11
CA ALA A 49 10.03 -10.18 18.16
C ALA A 49 9.84 -11.60 18.69
N TYR A 50 8.68 -12.18 18.41
CA TYR A 50 8.40 -13.60 18.56
C TYR A 50 8.00 -14.18 17.20
N ASN A 51 8.68 -15.24 16.78
CA ASN A 51 8.37 -15.97 15.57
C ASN A 51 8.59 -17.47 15.80
N PRO A 52 7.57 -18.34 15.59
CA PRO A 52 7.75 -19.77 15.80
C PRO A 52 8.64 -20.45 14.75
N ASP A 53 8.83 -19.86 13.55
CA ASP A 53 9.71 -20.39 12.50
C ASP A 53 11.18 -20.09 12.81
N VAL A 54 11.88 -21.10 13.31
CA VAL A 54 13.29 -20.99 13.72
C VAL A 54 14.23 -20.85 12.52
N ASP A 55 13.91 -21.47 11.38
CA ASP A 55 14.78 -21.42 10.20
C ASP A 55 14.73 -20.03 9.54
N GLU A 56 13.55 -19.41 9.49
CA GLU A 56 13.40 -18.01 9.10
C GLU A 56 14.17 -17.07 10.06
N ASN A 57 14.08 -17.32 11.37
CA ASN A 57 14.80 -16.51 12.37
C ASN A 57 16.32 -16.60 12.20
N ARG A 58 16.87 -17.80 12.00
CA ARG A 58 18.32 -17.99 11.77
C ARG A 58 18.79 -17.28 10.51
N ALA A 59 17.99 -17.30 9.44
CA ALA A 59 18.27 -16.53 8.23
C ALA A 59 18.24 -15.03 8.51
N TYR A 60 17.23 -14.54 9.26
CA TYR A 60 17.16 -13.14 9.68
C TYR A 60 18.40 -12.72 10.49
N PHE A 61 18.77 -13.49 11.53
CA PHE A 61 19.93 -13.18 12.36
C PHE A 61 21.20 -13.08 11.54
N TYR A 62 21.44 -14.07 10.67
CA TYR A 62 22.59 -14.09 9.79
C TYR A 62 22.64 -12.87 8.87
N LEU A 63 21.54 -12.58 8.16
CA LEU A 63 21.47 -11.44 7.25
C LEU A 63 21.65 -10.12 8.00
N THR A 64 21.01 -9.96 9.15
CA THR A 64 21.12 -8.75 9.97
C THR A 64 22.55 -8.52 10.43
N GLU A 65 23.23 -9.53 10.96
CA GLU A 65 24.63 -9.41 11.39
C GLU A 65 25.56 -9.10 10.21
N HIS A 66 25.35 -9.75 9.06
CA HIS A 66 26.14 -9.50 7.85
C HIS A 66 26.01 -8.07 7.35
N PHE A 67 24.78 -7.57 7.20
CA PHE A 67 24.54 -6.21 6.71
C PHE A 67 24.97 -5.15 7.73
N PHE A 68 24.69 -5.37 9.02
CA PHE A 68 25.13 -4.48 10.09
C PHE A 68 26.67 -4.42 10.17
N GLY A 69 27.36 -5.56 10.08
CA GLY A 69 28.83 -5.64 10.09
C GLY A 69 29.49 -4.92 8.91
N LYS A 70 28.76 -4.74 7.81
CA LYS A 70 29.18 -3.94 6.65
C LYS A 70 28.81 -2.45 6.74
N GLY A 71 28.15 -2.03 7.83
CA GLY A 71 27.73 -0.64 8.03
C GLY A 71 26.46 -0.25 7.27
N PHE A 72 25.67 -1.20 6.77
CA PHE A 72 24.37 -0.85 6.19
C PHE A 72 23.38 -0.40 7.27
N PRO A 73 22.49 0.56 6.97
CA PRO A 73 21.48 1.05 7.90
C PRO A 73 20.36 0.01 8.07
N VAL A 74 20.58 -0.93 8.98
CA VAL A 74 19.61 -1.95 9.40
C VAL A 74 19.47 -1.90 10.92
N ALA A 75 18.40 -2.50 11.45
CA ALA A 75 18.26 -2.65 12.89
C ALA A 75 19.41 -3.50 13.46
N GLN A 76 19.98 -3.10 14.59
CA GLN A 76 21.00 -3.89 15.29
C GLN A 76 20.33 -5.05 16.01
N LEU A 77 20.88 -6.26 15.88
CA LEU A 77 20.50 -7.39 16.71
C LEU A 77 21.07 -7.20 18.12
N LEU A 78 20.18 -7.10 19.12
CA LEU A 78 20.54 -6.78 20.50
C LEU A 78 20.63 -8.02 21.40
N GLY A 79 19.94 -9.10 21.04
CA GLY A 79 20.01 -10.36 21.75
C GLY A 79 19.05 -11.40 21.17
N ILE A 80 19.42 -12.66 21.24
CA ILE A 80 18.62 -13.81 20.82
C ILE A 80 18.41 -14.71 22.04
N ALA A 81 17.18 -15.17 22.27
CA ALA A 81 16.89 -16.13 23.32
C ALA A 81 17.39 -17.53 22.94
N PRO A 82 17.66 -18.41 23.93
CA PRO A 82 18.11 -19.79 23.65
C PRO A 82 17.15 -20.63 22.80
N ASP A 83 15.87 -20.25 22.74
CA ASP A 83 14.88 -20.95 21.91
C ASP A 83 14.89 -20.52 20.44
N GLU A 84 15.67 -19.50 20.08
CA GLU A 84 15.77 -18.88 18.75
C GLU A 84 14.43 -18.41 18.17
N LYS A 85 13.39 -18.30 19.01
CA LYS A 85 12.05 -17.81 18.65
C LYS A 85 11.82 -16.40 19.15
N HIS A 86 12.55 -15.98 20.18
CA HIS A 86 12.51 -14.63 20.72
C HIS A 86 13.83 -13.91 20.50
N TYR A 87 13.75 -12.67 20.06
CA TYR A 87 14.94 -11.83 19.84
C TYR A 87 14.61 -10.35 20.01
N LEU A 88 15.63 -9.55 20.31
CA LEU A 88 15.56 -8.09 20.39
C LEU A 88 16.36 -7.46 19.26
N VAL A 89 15.81 -6.39 18.70
CA VAL A 89 16.51 -5.49 17.78
C VAL A 89 16.37 -4.04 18.22
N SER A 90 17.26 -3.17 17.73
CA SER A 90 17.20 -1.73 17.99
C SER A 90 15.87 -1.13 17.52
N ASP A 91 15.31 -0.22 18.30
CA ASP A 91 14.11 0.52 17.93
C ASP A 91 14.45 1.65 16.94
N LEU A 92 13.88 1.58 15.74
CA LEU A 92 14.06 2.57 14.67
C LEU A 92 12.94 3.62 14.65
N GLY A 93 12.07 3.64 15.66
CA GLY A 93 10.93 4.56 15.76
C GLY A 93 9.69 4.07 15.00
N ASP A 94 8.80 5.02 14.66
CA ASP A 94 7.48 4.73 14.06
C ASP A 94 7.34 5.24 12.62
N CYS A 95 8.29 6.06 12.16
CA CYS A 95 8.20 6.70 10.85
C CYS A 95 8.67 5.74 9.76
N THR A 96 7.77 5.32 8.88
CA THR A 96 8.10 4.57 7.67
C THR A 96 8.08 5.49 6.45
N LEU A 97 8.78 5.09 5.40
CA LEU A 97 8.72 5.78 4.12
C LEU A 97 7.28 5.76 3.54
N MET A 98 6.51 4.71 3.79
CA MET A 98 5.09 4.64 3.40
C MET A 98 4.26 5.74 4.06
N LEU A 99 4.44 6.01 5.35
CA LEU A 99 3.74 7.10 6.04
C LEU A 99 4.11 8.46 5.43
N ARG A 100 5.39 8.66 5.07
CA ARG A 100 5.83 9.88 4.39
C ARG A 100 5.22 10.00 2.98
N PHE A 101 5.11 8.90 2.23
CA PHE A 101 4.49 8.87 0.90
C PHE A 101 2.99 9.11 0.91
N GLY A 102 2.28 8.57 1.91
CA GLY A 102 0.83 8.74 2.05
C GLY A 102 0.42 10.21 2.08
N CYS A 103 1.29 11.08 2.58
CA CYS A 103 1.09 12.53 2.65
C CYS A 103 1.85 13.32 1.55
N THR A 104 2.47 12.65 0.56
CA THR A 104 3.30 13.31 -0.45
C THR A 104 2.55 13.52 -1.76
N LEU A 105 2.60 14.78 -2.21
CA LEU A 105 2.06 15.22 -3.49
C LEU A 105 3.17 15.21 -4.53
N TRP A 106 3.05 14.32 -5.51
CA TRP A 106 4.07 14.12 -6.54
C TRP A 106 3.88 15.12 -7.68
N GLU A 107 4.66 16.19 -7.69
CA GLU A 107 4.66 17.16 -8.78
C GLU A 107 5.84 16.93 -9.73
N LYS A 108 5.57 16.85 -11.04
CA LYS A 108 6.59 16.65 -12.05
C LYS A 108 7.54 17.85 -12.09
N GLY A 109 8.86 17.57 -12.09
CA GLY A 109 9.89 18.60 -12.15
C GLY A 109 10.22 19.30 -10.82
N LYS A 110 9.45 19.09 -9.74
CA LYS A 110 9.82 19.59 -8.41
C LYS A 110 10.71 18.60 -7.66
N ASP A 111 11.70 19.12 -6.95
CA ASP A 111 12.52 18.35 -6.02
C ASP A 111 12.02 18.57 -4.59
N SER A 112 11.31 17.59 -4.04
CA SER A 112 10.80 17.63 -2.67
C SER A 112 11.73 16.88 -1.71
N ALA A 113 11.63 17.16 -0.40
CA ALA A 113 12.32 16.36 0.62
C ALA A 113 11.97 14.87 0.48
N THR A 114 10.69 14.54 0.29
CA THR A 114 10.26 13.15 0.10
C THR A 114 10.86 12.49 -1.14
N LYS A 115 10.97 13.23 -2.26
CA LYS A 115 11.62 12.73 -3.47
C LYS A 115 13.11 12.45 -3.26
N ARG A 116 13.79 13.28 -2.47
CA ARG A 116 15.18 13.04 -2.06
C ARG A 116 15.31 11.80 -1.18
N THR A 117 14.43 11.61 -0.20
CA THR A 117 14.41 10.39 0.64
C THR A 117 14.11 9.13 -0.18
N LEU A 118 13.23 9.24 -1.17
CA LEU A 118 12.96 8.19 -2.14
C LEU A 118 14.22 7.83 -2.94
N LYS A 119 14.92 8.82 -3.52
CA LYS A 119 16.20 8.62 -4.21
C LYS A 119 17.27 8.01 -3.29
N GLN A 120 17.37 8.46 -2.04
CA GLN A 120 18.27 7.86 -1.05
C GLN A 120 17.94 6.38 -0.81
N SER A 121 16.65 6.03 -0.72
CA SER A 121 16.21 4.66 -0.54
C SER A 121 16.57 3.76 -1.74
N LEU A 122 16.48 4.28 -2.96
CA LEU A 122 16.85 3.55 -4.18
C LEU A 122 18.36 3.43 -4.37
N ALA A 123 19.12 4.46 -4.01
CA ALA A 123 20.58 4.37 -3.97
C ALA A 123 21.04 3.33 -2.94
N LEU A 124 20.41 3.33 -1.76
CA LEU A 124 20.64 2.35 -0.72
C LEU A 124 20.29 0.93 -1.21
N LEU A 125 19.16 0.75 -1.93
CA LEU A 125 18.82 -0.54 -2.54
C LEU A 125 19.95 -1.03 -3.45
N ALA A 126 20.43 -0.22 -4.39
CA ALA A 126 21.50 -0.62 -5.31
C ALA A 126 22.77 -1.07 -4.55
N GLN A 127 23.18 -0.30 -3.53
CA GLN A 127 24.31 -0.68 -2.67
C GLN A 127 24.04 -1.97 -1.89
N PHE A 128 22.85 -2.13 -1.32
CA PHE A 128 22.46 -3.30 -0.54
C PHE A 128 22.44 -4.58 -1.39
N GLN A 129 22.00 -4.49 -2.64
CA GLN A 129 21.96 -5.62 -3.57
C GLN A 129 23.34 -6.03 -4.07
N ILE A 130 24.23 -5.07 -4.34
CA ILE A 130 25.54 -5.31 -4.99
C ILE A 130 26.64 -5.44 -3.94
N GLU A 131 26.95 -4.35 -3.22
CA GLU A 131 27.99 -4.32 -2.20
C GLU A 131 27.59 -5.15 -0.98
N GLY A 132 26.31 -5.14 -0.61
CA GLY A 132 25.78 -5.97 0.46
C GLY A 132 25.96 -7.47 0.18
N ALA A 133 25.79 -7.93 -1.06
CA ALA A 133 25.95 -9.33 -1.43
C ALA A 133 27.39 -9.87 -1.36
N LYS A 134 28.41 -9.02 -1.44
CA LYS A 134 29.82 -9.49 -1.47
C LYS A 134 30.18 -10.30 -0.21
N GLY A 135 30.65 -11.53 -0.35
CA GLY A 135 30.98 -12.38 0.81
C GLY A 135 29.77 -12.84 1.64
N LEU A 136 28.53 -12.66 1.15
CA LEU A 136 27.35 -13.26 1.75
C LEU A 136 27.29 -14.75 1.38
N ASP A 137 27.10 -15.60 2.38
CA ASP A 137 26.82 -17.03 2.23
C ASP A 137 25.31 -17.25 2.05
N PHE A 138 24.90 -17.29 0.79
CA PHE A 138 23.50 -17.51 0.42
C PHE A 138 22.95 -18.88 0.84
N SER A 139 23.78 -19.86 1.23
CA SER A 139 23.28 -21.14 1.74
C SER A 139 22.51 -21.00 3.06
N ARG A 140 22.71 -19.88 3.77
CA ARG A 140 22.01 -19.53 5.01
C ARG A 140 20.70 -18.75 4.79
N CYS A 141 20.34 -18.44 3.54
CA CYS A 141 19.07 -17.80 3.22
C CYS A 141 17.91 -18.79 3.23
N TYR A 142 16.73 -18.34 3.65
CA TYR A 142 15.51 -19.15 3.81
C TYR A 142 14.31 -18.48 3.11
N PRO A 143 13.30 -19.24 2.65
CA PRO A 143 13.26 -20.71 2.49
C PRO A 143 14.11 -21.26 1.34
N LYS A 144 14.73 -20.37 0.55
CA LYS A 144 15.58 -20.75 -0.58
C LYS A 144 16.78 -19.82 -0.64
N SER A 145 17.92 -20.38 -1.06
CA SER A 145 19.17 -19.64 -1.27
C SER A 145 19.19 -18.83 -2.57
N THR A 146 18.39 -19.21 -3.55
CA THR A 146 18.40 -18.63 -4.90
C THR A 146 17.00 -18.37 -5.43
N PHE A 147 16.86 -17.36 -6.28
CA PHE A 147 15.74 -17.15 -7.18
C PHE A 147 15.89 -18.13 -8.36
N ASP A 148 15.10 -19.20 -8.33
CA ASP A 148 15.12 -20.29 -9.30
C ASP A 148 13.72 -20.56 -9.89
N MET A 149 13.66 -21.45 -10.88
CA MET A 149 12.42 -21.88 -11.54
C MET A 149 11.34 -22.27 -10.52
N GLN A 150 11.71 -23.06 -9.52
CA GLN A 150 10.77 -23.50 -8.49
C GLN A 150 10.17 -22.31 -7.74
N SER A 151 11.00 -21.34 -7.34
CA SER A 151 10.53 -20.15 -6.62
C SER A 151 9.61 -19.27 -7.47
N VAL A 152 9.90 -19.10 -8.76
CA VAL A 152 9.05 -18.37 -9.70
C VAL A 152 7.71 -19.07 -9.88
N MET A 153 7.73 -20.40 -10.06
CA MET A 153 6.52 -21.20 -10.21
C MET A 153 5.68 -21.23 -8.93
N TRP A 154 6.27 -21.11 -7.75
CA TRP A 154 5.49 -20.93 -6.51
C TRP A 154 4.66 -19.64 -6.54
N ASP A 155 5.26 -18.53 -6.97
CA ASP A 155 4.53 -17.25 -7.06
C ASP A 155 3.42 -17.32 -8.14
N PHE A 156 3.67 -17.95 -9.29
CA PHE A 156 2.62 -18.17 -10.31
C PHE A 156 1.51 -19.11 -9.84
N ASN A 157 1.84 -20.22 -9.18
CA ASN A 157 0.84 -21.13 -8.63
C ASN A 157 0.02 -20.45 -7.54
N TYR A 158 0.65 -19.61 -6.72
CA TYR A 158 -0.05 -18.82 -5.72
C TYR A 158 -1.04 -17.86 -6.37
N PHE A 159 -0.69 -17.20 -7.48
CA PHE A 159 -1.64 -16.43 -8.28
C PHE A 159 -2.78 -17.30 -8.87
N LYS A 160 -2.44 -18.43 -9.50
CA LYS A 160 -3.41 -19.35 -10.12
C LYS A 160 -4.46 -19.83 -9.11
N TYR A 161 -4.02 -20.35 -7.96
CA TYR A 161 -4.92 -20.96 -6.98
C TYR A 161 -5.54 -19.97 -6.01
N SER A 162 -4.82 -18.91 -5.64
CA SER A 162 -5.31 -17.96 -4.64
C SER A 162 -6.09 -16.79 -5.23
N PHE A 163 -5.92 -16.48 -6.52
CA PHE A 163 -6.62 -15.37 -7.16
C PHE A 163 -7.48 -15.81 -8.35
N LEU A 164 -6.92 -16.52 -9.35
CA LEU A 164 -7.68 -16.87 -10.56
C LEU A 164 -8.82 -17.85 -10.30
N LYS A 165 -8.57 -18.93 -9.55
CA LYS A 165 -9.62 -19.92 -9.25
C LYS A 165 -10.82 -19.29 -8.50
N PRO A 166 -10.63 -18.49 -7.43
CA PRO A 166 -11.75 -17.84 -6.74
C PRO A 166 -12.39 -16.68 -7.51
N SER A 167 -11.65 -16.01 -8.41
CA SER A 167 -12.20 -14.88 -9.18
C SER A 167 -13.29 -15.32 -10.17
N GLY A 168 -13.35 -16.60 -10.53
CA GLY A 168 -14.29 -17.14 -11.50
C GLY A 168 -13.91 -16.88 -12.96
N ILE A 169 -12.72 -16.32 -13.21
CA ILE A 169 -12.16 -16.15 -14.56
C ILE A 169 -11.80 -17.54 -15.10
N ARG A 170 -12.22 -17.86 -16.33
CA ARG A 170 -12.00 -19.17 -16.94
C ARG A 170 -10.67 -19.20 -17.67
N PHE A 171 -9.93 -20.29 -17.51
CA PHE A 171 -8.65 -20.50 -18.17
C PHE A 171 -8.37 -21.99 -18.40
N ASN A 172 -7.49 -22.29 -19.36
CA ASN A 172 -6.96 -23.63 -19.58
C ASN A 172 -5.68 -23.79 -18.75
N GLU A 173 -5.66 -24.71 -17.78
CA GLU A 173 -4.54 -24.86 -16.85
C GLU A 173 -3.23 -25.26 -17.53
N ALA A 174 -3.27 -26.21 -18.47
CA ALA A 174 -2.07 -26.67 -19.17
C ALA A 174 -1.43 -25.53 -19.98
N LYS A 175 -2.25 -24.81 -20.77
CA LYS A 175 -1.76 -23.67 -21.56
C LYS A 175 -1.27 -22.51 -20.71
N LEU A 176 -1.90 -22.29 -19.55
CA LEU A 176 -1.45 -21.27 -18.60
C LEU A 176 -0.12 -21.66 -17.96
N ASP A 177 0.08 -22.95 -17.65
CA ASP A 177 1.35 -23.44 -17.12
C ASP A 177 2.48 -23.36 -18.16
N ASP A 178 2.19 -23.59 -19.44
CA ASP A 178 3.14 -23.36 -20.54
C ASP A 178 3.62 -21.89 -20.57
N ASP A 179 2.69 -20.94 -20.49
CA ASP A 179 2.99 -19.50 -20.41
C ASP A 179 3.79 -19.14 -19.14
N PHE A 180 3.47 -19.76 -18.00
CA PHE A 180 4.22 -19.54 -16.75
C PHE A 180 5.67 -20.02 -16.86
N MET A 181 5.91 -21.17 -17.50
CA MET A 181 7.27 -21.66 -17.75
C MET A 181 8.02 -20.73 -18.69
N ALA A 182 7.42 -20.33 -19.81
CA ALA A 182 8.03 -19.39 -20.75
C ALA A 182 8.37 -18.04 -20.10
N PHE A 183 7.49 -17.54 -19.24
CA PHE A 183 7.75 -16.31 -18.48
C PHE A 183 8.87 -16.51 -17.45
N ALA A 184 8.88 -17.64 -16.73
CA ALA A 184 9.95 -17.95 -15.81
C ALA A 184 11.34 -18.01 -16.50
N ASP A 185 11.42 -18.59 -17.71
CA ASP A 185 12.65 -18.62 -18.49
C ASP A 185 13.16 -17.20 -18.84
N VAL A 186 12.26 -16.29 -19.21
CA VAL A 186 12.61 -14.87 -19.46
C VAL A 186 13.17 -14.19 -18.20
N LEU A 187 12.55 -14.43 -17.04
CA LEU A 187 13.01 -13.86 -15.77
C LEU A 187 14.38 -14.42 -15.35
N LEU A 188 14.61 -15.72 -15.56
CA LEU A 188 15.82 -16.44 -15.14
C LEU A 188 16.99 -16.29 -16.13
N ALA A 189 16.76 -15.79 -17.35
CA ALA A 189 17.82 -15.43 -18.28
C ALA A 189 18.72 -14.28 -17.79
N HIS A 190 18.30 -13.58 -16.73
CA HIS A 190 19.03 -12.45 -16.15
C HIS A 190 20.09 -12.90 -15.13
N PRO A 191 21.21 -12.15 -15.01
CA PRO A 191 22.21 -12.43 -13.99
C PRO A 191 21.60 -12.45 -12.57
N CYS A 192 21.75 -13.58 -11.90
CA CYS A 192 21.26 -13.82 -10.54
C CYS A 192 22.43 -13.88 -9.55
N SER A 193 23.28 -12.86 -9.52
CA SER A 193 24.46 -12.80 -8.65
C SER A 193 24.33 -11.83 -7.47
N TYR A 194 23.20 -11.14 -7.35
CA TYR A 194 22.99 -10.06 -6.39
C TYR A 194 22.14 -10.52 -5.21
N PHE A 195 22.09 -9.72 -4.15
CA PHE A 195 21.11 -9.93 -3.09
C PHE A 195 19.74 -9.42 -3.56
N HIS A 196 18.78 -10.33 -3.69
CA HIS A 196 17.39 -10.09 -4.01
C HIS A 196 16.61 -9.99 -2.69
N TYR A 197 16.12 -8.80 -2.36
CA TYR A 197 15.47 -8.44 -1.11
C TYR A 197 14.07 -9.08 -0.95
N ARG A 198 13.35 -9.24 -2.07
CA ARG A 198 12.02 -9.83 -2.23
C ARG A 198 10.85 -8.97 -1.74
N ASP A 199 10.95 -8.38 -0.55
CA ASP A 199 9.89 -7.51 0.02
C ASP A 199 10.33 -6.06 0.17
N PHE A 200 11.08 -5.55 -0.81
CA PHE A 200 11.48 -4.15 -0.85
C PHE A 200 10.27 -3.27 -1.19
N GLN A 201 9.68 -2.68 -0.17
CA GLN A 201 8.48 -1.84 -0.23
C GLN A 201 8.60 -0.66 0.74
N SER A 202 7.86 0.41 0.50
CA SER A 202 7.94 1.64 1.33
C SER A 202 7.55 1.43 2.80
N ARG A 203 6.73 0.42 3.10
CA ARG A 203 6.39 0.00 4.47
C ARG A 203 7.55 -0.62 5.24
N ASN A 204 8.54 -1.15 4.53
CA ASN A 204 9.69 -1.88 5.06
C ASN A 204 10.97 -1.01 5.08
N ILE A 205 10.79 0.32 4.98
CA ILE A 205 11.86 1.30 5.06
C ILE A 205 11.51 2.27 6.20
N MET A 206 12.28 2.23 7.27
CA MET A 206 12.16 3.12 8.43
C MET A 206 12.92 4.42 8.15
N LEU A 207 12.47 5.54 8.72
CA LEU A 207 13.13 6.84 8.63
C LEU A 207 13.67 7.24 10.00
N VAL A 208 14.99 7.18 10.16
CA VAL A 208 15.70 7.61 11.37
C VAL A 208 16.46 8.88 11.04
N ASN A 209 16.05 10.01 11.64
CA ASN A 209 16.61 11.34 11.32
C ASN A 209 16.65 11.60 9.80
N GLU A 210 15.51 11.36 9.12
CA GLU A 210 15.34 11.49 7.67
C GLU A 210 16.19 10.53 6.81
N SER A 211 16.95 9.61 7.42
CA SER A 211 17.75 8.62 6.71
C SER A 211 17.04 7.27 6.63
N PRO A 212 17.07 6.57 5.47
CA PRO A 212 16.39 5.29 5.30
C PRO A 212 17.14 4.15 6.00
N TYR A 213 16.40 3.32 6.72
CA TYR A 213 16.85 2.06 7.33
C TYR A 213 15.99 0.90 6.83
N LEU A 214 16.62 -0.21 6.49
CA LEU A 214 15.95 -1.37 5.89
C LEU A 214 15.56 -2.40 6.95
N ILE A 215 14.36 -2.95 6.82
CA ILE A 215 13.81 -4.03 7.67
C ILE A 215 13.06 -5.06 6.81
N ASP A 216 12.76 -6.23 7.37
CA ASP A 216 11.94 -7.27 6.69
C ASP A 216 12.61 -7.91 5.45
N TYR A 217 13.92 -8.18 5.53
CA TYR A 217 14.73 -8.82 4.47
C TYR A 217 15.04 -10.31 4.71
N GLN A 218 14.42 -10.96 5.69
CA GLN A 218 14.67 -12.38 6.02
C GLN A 218 14.35 -13.36 4.89
N GLY A 219 13.44 -12.99 3.97
CA GLY A 219 13.14 -13.77 2.77
C GLY A 219 14.13 -13.55 1.62
N GLY A 220 15.14 -12.70 1.83
CA GLY A 220 16.13 -12.32 0.84
C GLY A 220 17.05 -13.48 0.46
N ARG A 221 17.51 -13.47 -0.78
CA ARG A 221 18.21 -14.59 -1.41
C ARG A 221 19.08 -14.12 -2.57
N LYS A 222 19.81 -15.02 -3.22
CA LYS A 222 20.54 -14.69 -4.44
C LYS A 222 19.58 -14.51 -5.60
N GLY A 223 19.66 -13.43 -6.38
CA GLY A 223 18.71 -13.18 -7.47
C GLY A 223 18.99 -11.94 -8.31
N PRO A 224 18.00 -11.53 -9.12
CA PRO A 224 18.13 -10.42 -10.07
C PRO A 224 17.91 -9.06 -9.42
N LEU A 225 18.52 -8.01 -9.97
CA LEU A 225 18.39 -6.62 -9.51
C LEU A 225 16.97 -6.07 -9.67
N LEU A 226 16.36 -6.33 -10.82
CA LEU A 226 15.14 -5.65 -11.29
C LEU A 226 13.89 -6.00 -10.46
N TYR A 227 13.88 -7.13 -9.75
CA TYR A 227 12.72 -7.57 -9.00
C TYR A 227 12.35 -6.58 -7.88
N ASP A 228 13.34 -6.12 -7.11
CA ASP A 228 13.10 -5.27 -5.94
C ASP A 228 12.65 -3.87 -6.33
N ILE A 229 13.26 -3.28 -7.35
CA ILE A 229 12.83 -1.98 -7.89
C ILE A 229 11.44 -2.08 -8.52
N ALA A 230 11.12 -3.18 -9.21
CA ALA A 230 9.78 -3.44 -9.74
C ALA A 230 8.75 -3.54 -8.60
N SER A 231 9.06 -4.28 -7.54
CA SER A 231 8.23 -4.39 -6.33
C SER A 231 7.92 -3.03 -5.72
N PHE A 232 8.93 -2.16 -5.65
CA PHE A 232 8.81 -0.85 -5.06
C PHE A 232 8.00 0.13 -5.92
N LEU A 233 8.28 0.20 -7.23
CA LEU A 233 7.63 1.16 -8.13
C LEU A 233 6.17 0.82 -8.43
N TYR A 234 5.81 -0.47 -8.41
CA TYR A 234 4.45 -0.96 -8.69
C TYR A 234 3.69 -1.40 -7.44
N GLN A 235 4.12 -1.01 -6.23
CA GLN A 235 3.36 -1.26 -5.01
C GLN A 235 2.00 -0.53 -5.07
N ALA A 236 0.90 -1.27 -5.01
CA ALA A 236 -0.45 -0.76 -5.29
C ALA A 236 -0.83 0.43 -4.41
N LYS A 237 -0.48 0.41 -3.11
CA LYS A 237 -0.84 1.45 -2.14
C LYS A 237 -0.12 2.79 -2.36
N ALA A 238 1.11 2.78 -2.88
CA ALA A 238 1.83 4.03 -3.13
C ALA A 238 1.35 4.74 -4.40
N ASN A 239 0.77 3.98 -5.35
CA ASN A 239 0.14 4.47 -6.56
C ASN A 239 0.95 5.57 -7.29
N PHE A 240 2.26 5.36 -7.46
CA PHE A 240 3.12 6.36 -8.08
C PHE A 240 2.66 6.67 -9.51
N PRO A 241 2.67 7.95 -9.94
CA PRO A 241 2.40 8.29 -11.33
C PRO A 241 3.51 7.76 -12.24
N GLN A 242 3.18 7.45 -13.49
CA GLN A 242 4.11 6.77 -14.41
C GLN A 242 5.41 7.55 -14.61
N TRP A 243 5.34 8.87 -14.77
CA TRP A 243 6.54 9.71 -14.93
C TRP A 243 7.52 9.60 -13.75
N LEU A 244 7.00 9.39 -12.53
CA LEU A 244 7.84 9.23 -11.35
C LEU A 244 8.46 7.83 -11.33
N ARG A 245 7.72 6.81 -11.77
CA ARG A 245 8.27 5.45 -11.93
C ARG A 245 9.44 5.46 -12.90
N ASP A 246 9.28 6.11 -14.04
CA ASP A 246 10.33 6.23 -15.06
C ASP A 246 11.55 6.98 -14.51
N GLU A 247 11.34 8.14 -13.86
CA GLU A 247 12.45 8.90 -13.26
C GLU A 247 13.19 8.10 -12.18
N MET A 248 12.46 7.37 -11.34
CA MET A 248 13.04 6.58 -10.26
C MET A 248 13.76 5.33 -10.76
N LEU A 249 13.24 4.68 -11.80
CA LEU A 249 13.92 3.57 -12.47
C LEU A 249 15.25 4.06 -13.07
N ASP A 250 15.21 5.18 -13.79
CA ASP A 250 16.40 5.78 -14.39
C ASP A 250 17.45 6.11 -13.35
N PHE A 251 17.02 6.77 -12.25
CA PHE A 251 17.91 7.06 -11.13
C PHE A 251 18.54 5.79 -10.53
N TYR A 252 17.73 4.76 -10.26
CA TYR A 252 18.22 3.48 -9.72
C TYR A 252 19.24 2.82 -10.65
N LEU A 253 18.98 2.78 -11.96
CA LEU A 253 19.86 2.14 -12.93
C LEU A 253 21.20 2.87 -13.10
N GLU A 254 21.21 4.21 -13.00
CA GLU A 254 22.47 4.96 -12.93
C GLU A 254 23.25 4.60 -11.66
N LYS A 255 22.59 4.41 -10.51
CA LYS A 255 23.24 3.94 -9.28
C LYS A 255 23.77 2.51 -9.37
N VAL A 256 23.08 1.62 -10.07
CA VAL A 256 23.59 0.28 -10.38
C VAL A 256 24.86 0.37 -11.25
N LYS A 257 24.84 1.19 -12.30
CA LYS A 257 25.98 1.37 -13.22
C LYS A 257 27.22 1.96 -12.55
N GLU A 258 27.04 2.79 -11.52
CA GLU A 258 28.15 3.28 -10.68
C GLU A 258 28.85 2.15 -9.90
N LEU A 259 28.16 1.05 -9.61
CA LEU A 259 28.62 -0.05 -8.75
C LEU A 259 29.05 -1.30 -9.53
N GLU A 260 28.42 -1.58 -10.67
CA GLU A 260 28.63 -2.79 -11.45
C GLU A 260 28.55 -2.48 -12.96
N PRO A 261 29.42 -3.05 -13.80
CA PRO A 261 29.34 -2.88 -15.26
C PRO A 261 28.08 -3.58 -15.81
N VAL A 262 27.03 -2.79 -16.06
CA VAL A 262 25.75 -3.28 -16.59
C VAL A 262 25.33 -2.56 -17.87
N ASN A 263 24.53 -3.23 -18.70
CA ASN A 263 23.86 -2.62 -19.83
C ASN A 263 22.50 -2.04 -19.41
N ILE A 264 22.45 -0.73 -19.12
CA ILE A 264 21.21 -0.04 -18.72
C ILE A 264 20.10 -0.20 -19.75
N HIS A 265 20.41 -0.17 -21.04
CA HIS A 265 19.39 -0.28 -22.09
C HIS A 265 18.68 -1.64 -22.04
N GLU A 266 19.46 -2.72 -21.87
CA GLU A 266 18.89 -4.06 -21.72
C GLU A 266 18.09 -4.17 -20.42
N LEU A 267 18.60 -3.66 -19.29
CA LEU A 267 17.87 -3.66 -18.03
C LEU A 267 16.52 -2.91 -18.11
N LYS A 268 16.49 -1.74 -18.77
CA LYS A 268 15.25 -0.99 -19.01
C LYS A 268 14.26 -1.78 -19.88
N LYS A 269 14.75 -2.42 -20.94
CA LYS A 269 13.92 -3.25 -21.83
C LYS A 269 13.27 -4.43 -21.10
N GLN A 270 13.95 -4.97 -20.09
CA GLN A 270 13.52 -6.16 -19.36
C GLN A 270 12.71 -5.83 -18.10
N PHE A 271 12.84 -4.62 -17.57
CA PHE A 271 12.11 -4.17 -16.38
C PHE A 271 10.59 -4.40 -16.44
N PRO A 272 9.88 -4.13 -17.56
CA PRO A 272 8.44 -4.41 -17.66
C PRO A 272 8.06 -5.87 -17.39
N ASN A 273 8.91 -6.84 -17.76
CA ASN A 273 8.69 -8.26 -17.47
C ASN A 273 8.71 -8.52 -15.94
N PHE A 274 9.68 -7.94 -15.22
CA PHE A 274 9.74 -8.04 -13.75
C PHE A 274 8.58 -7.31 -13.08
N ALA A 275 8.22 -6.12 -13.55
CA ALA A 275 7.07 -5.37 -13.03
C ALA A 275 5.75 -6.13 -13.23
N LEU A 276 5.54 -6.72 -14.40
CA LEU A 276 4.36 -7.56 -14.67
C LEU A 276 4.33 -8.77 -13.73
N PHE A 277 5.45 -9.48 -13.57
CA PHE A 277 5.55 -10.59 -12.64
C PHE A 277 5.21 -10.19 -11.19
N ARG A 278 5.70 -9.03 -10.73
CA ARG A 278 5.40 -8.50 -9.39
C ARG A 278 3.93 -8.14 -9.20
N VAL A 279 3.27 -7.59 -10.22
CA VAL A 279 1.83 -7.31 -10.17
C VAL A 279 1.03 -8.60 -10.10
N ILE A 280 1.39 -9.63 -10.88
CA ILE A 280 0.76 -10.97 -10.84
C ILE A 280 0.88 -11.58 -9.44
N GLN A 281 2.08 -11.56 -8.85
CA GLN A 281 2.30 -12.05 -7.49
C GLN A 281 1.49 -11.27 -6.44
N THR A 282 1.40 -9.95 -6.60
CA THR A 282 0.60 -9.09 -5.72
C THR A 282 -0.89 -9.45 -5.79
N LEU A 283 -1.42 -9.70 -6.98
CA LEU A 283 -2.78 -10.20 -7.17
C LEU A 283 -2.97 -11.55 -6.47
N GLY A 284 -2.02 -12.47 -6.58
CA GLY A 284 -2.04 -13.74 -5.83
C GLY A 284 -2.16 -13.56 -4.32
N ALA A 285 -1.34 -12.66 -3.74
CA ALA A 285 -1.37 -12.34 -2.31
C ALA A 285 -2.67 -11.68 -1.86
N TYR A 286 -3.22 -10.76 -2.67
CA TYR A 286 -4.49 -10.11 -2.38
C TYR A 286 -5.67 -11.08 -2.53
N GLY A 287 -5.60 -11.99 -3.51
CA GLY A 287 -6.57 -13.07 -3.68
C GLY A 287 -6.62 -13.99 -2.47
N TYR A 288 -5.46 -14.46 -2.00
CA TYR A 288 -5.39 -15.31 -0.80
C TYR A 288 -6.01 -14.63 0.42
N ARG A 289 -5.52 -13.42 0.76
CA ARG A 289 -5.96 -12.72 1.97
C ARG A 289 -7.38 -12.17 1.85
N GLY A 290 -7.79 -11.78 0.67
CA GLY A 290 -9.12 -11.27 0.39
C GLY A 290 -10.17 -12.37 0.34
N PHE A 291 -10.00 -13.35 -0.56
CA PHE A 291 -11.00 -14.40 -0.79
C PHE A 291 -10.99 -15.49 0.28
N PHE A 292 -9.81 -15.94 0.74
CA PHE A 292 -9.71 -17.05 1.70
C PHE A 292 -9.69 -16.56 3.15
N GLU A 293 -8.86 -15.58 3.50
CA GLU A 293 -8.82 -15.04 4.86
C GLU A 293 -9.93 -14.01 5.15
N ARG A 294 -10.74 -13.65 4.14
CA ARG A 294 -11.88 -12.70 4.25
C ARG A 294 -11.49 -11.33 4.79
N ARG A 295 -10.27 -10.86 4.50
CA ARG A 295 -9.79 -9.54 4.91
C ARG A 295 -10.14 -8.49 3.85
N ALA A 296 -11.20 -7.71 4.11
CA ALA A 296 -11.78 -6.75 3.15
C ALA A 296 -10.78 -5.76 2.54
N HIS A 297 -9.85 -5.21 3.33
CA HIS A 297 -8.86 -4.24 2.86
C HIS A 297 -7.89 -4.78 1.79
N PHE A 298 -7.73 -6.11 1.67
CA PHE A 298 -6.96 -6.69 0.56
C PHE A 298 -7.76 -6.70 -0.74
N LEU A 299 -9.08 -6.87 -0.67
CA LEU A 299 -9.96 -6.77 -1.84
C LEU A 299 -9.97 -5.35 -2.40
N GLU A 300 -9.94 -4.34 -1.53
CA GLU A 300 -9.85 -2.92 -1.91
C GLU A 300 -8.55 -2.55 -2.64
N SER A 301 -7.50 -3.37 -2.49
CA SER A 301 -6.21 -3.15 -3.16
C SER A 301 -6.12 -3.83 -4.54
N ILE A 302 -7.03 -4.77 -4.86
CA ILE A 302 -7.06 -5.47 -6.15
C ILE A 302 -7.23 -4.47 -7.32
N PRO A 303 -8.14 -3.48 -7.26
CA PRO A 303 -8.34 -2.56 -8.37
C PRO A 303 -7.11 -1.74 -8.73
N LEU A 304 -6.35 -1.30 -7.72
CA LEU A 304 -5.10 -0.55 -7.91
C LEU A 304 -4.02 -1.44 -8.55
N ALA A 305 -3.90 -2.70 -8.13
CA ALA A 305 -2.98 -3.65 -8.74
C ALA A 305 -3.37 -3.96 -10.20
N ALA A 306 -4.65 -4.25 -10.44
CA ALA A 306 -5.20 -4.55 -11.77
C ALA A 306 -5.05 -3.37 -12.73
N GLY A 307 -5.22 -2.13 -12.26
CA GLY A 307 -5.05 -0.91 -13.06
C GLY A 307 -3.63 -0.68 -13.60
N ASN A 308 -2.62 -1.40 -13.09
CA ASN A 308 -1.27 -1.35 -13.67
C ASN A 308 -1.10 -2.27 -14.89
N LEU A 309 -1.99 -3.23 -15.10
CA LEU A 309 -1.87 -4.24 -16.15
C LEU A 309 -1.83 -3.64 -17.57
N PRO A 310 -2.70 -2.68 -17.96
CA PRO A 310 -2.71 -2.18 -19.33
C PRO A 310 -1.34 -1.68 -19.83
N TYR A 311 -0.70 -0.81 -19.04
CA TYR A 311 0.63 -0.29 -19.36
C TYR A 311 1.69 -1.40 -19.41
N LEU A 312 1.67 -2.32 -18.45
CA LEU A 312 2.67 -3.39 -18.37
C LEU A 312 2.51 -4.43 -19.48
N LEU A 313 1.29 -4.74 -19.89
CA LEU A 313 1.02 -5.66 -20.99
C LEU A 313 1.45 -5.09 -22.35
N GLU A 314 1.40 -3.77 -22.52
CA GLU A 314 1.94 -3.09 -23.70
C GLU A 314 3.47 -3.06 -23.71
N ALA A 315 4.09 -2.85 -22.53
CA ALA A 315 5.55 -2.69 -22.41
C ALA A 315 6.34 -4.00 -22.26
N ALA A 316 5.71 -5.07 -21.74
CA ALA A 316 6.37 -6.36 -21.53
C ALA A 316 6.69 -7.06 -22.85
N THR A 317 7.83 -7.73 -22.90
CA THR A 317 8.34 -8.41 -24.10
C THR A 317 8.13 -9.92 -24.07
N VAL A 318 7.71 -10.46 -22.92
CA VAL A 318 7.41 -11.89 -22.75
C VAL A 318 6.20 -12.31 -23.59
N SER A 319 6.31 -13.46 -24.26
CA SER A 319 5.18 -14.08 -24.97
C SER A 319 4.33 -14.88 -24.00
N ILE A 320 3.08 -14.43 -23.81
CA ILE A 320 2.12 -15.02 -22.86
C ILE A 320 0.71 -15.12 -23.50
N PRO A 321 0.54 -15.87 -24.60
CA PRO A 321 -0.70 -15.88 -25.39
C PRO A 321 -1.95 -16.37 -24.63
N SER A 322 -1.77 -17.23 -23.63
CA SER A 322 -2.84 -17.78 -22.80
C SER A 322 -3.13 -16.92 -21.57
N LEU A 323 -2.10 -16.32 -20.98
CA LEU A 323 -2.19 -15.45 -19.80
C LEU A 323 -2.61 -14.01 -20.17
N LEU A 324 -2.24 -13.50 -21.34
CA LEU A 324 -2.62 -12.16 -21.81
C LEU A 324 -4.14 -11.88 -21.73
N PRO A 325 -5.02 -12.70 -22.34
CA PRO A 325 -6.46 -12.46 -22.27
C PRO A 325 -7.00 -12.55 -20.82
N ILE A 326 -6.40 -13.40 -19.98
CA ILE A 326 -6.75 -13.52 -18.56
C ILE A 326 -6.44 -12.21 -17.83
N LEU A 327 -5.24 -11.64 -18.03
CA LEU A 327 -4.84 -10.39 -17.40
C LEU A 327 -5.67 -9.20 -17.89
N MET A 328 -6.06 -9.20 -19.18
CA MET A 328 -7.01 -8.22 -19.71
C MET A 328 -8.39 -8.32 -19.04
N GLU A 329 -8.93 -9.54 -18.88
CA GLU A 329 -10.20 -9.77 -18.17
C GLU A 329 -10.12 -9.36 -16.69
N ILE A 330 -8.98 -9.59 -16.02
CA ILE A 330 -8.76 -9.09 -14.64
C ILE A 330 -8.86 -7.56 -14.60
N ASN A 331 -8.21 -6.86 -15.53
CA ASN A 331 -8.29 -5.40 -15.59
C ASN A 331 -9.72 -4.92 -15.91
N GLU A 332 -10.44 -5.58 -16.81
CA GLU A 332 -11.83 -5.22 -17.10
C GLU A 332 -12.74 -5.41 -15.87
N LYS A 333 -12.58 -6.53 -15.16
CA LYS A 333 -13.41 -6.91 -14.02
C LYS A 333 -13.11 -6.12 -12.75
N TYR A 334 -11.83 -5.87 -12.48
CA TYR A 334 -11.37 -5.32 -11.22
C TYR A 334 -10.69 -3.97 -11.35
N GLY A 335 -10.13 -3.64 -12.51
CA GLY A 335 -9.41 -2.40 -12.71
C GLY A 335 -10.30 -1.21 -12.43
N THR A 336 -9.80 -0.27 -11.63
CA THR A 336 -10.40 1.05 -11.61
C THR A 336 -10.18 1.69 -12.98
N LYS A 337 -11.23 2.27 -13.58
CA LYS A 337 -11.07 3.42 -14.47
C LYS A 337 -10.53 4.59 -13.64
N SER A 338 -9.35 4.43 -13.06
CA SER A 338 -8.64 5.56 -12.47
C SER A 338 -8.25 6.41 -13.66
N GLN A 339 -9.05 7.45 -13.92
CA GLN A 339 -8.44 8.70 -14.31
C GLN A 339 -7.29 8.90 -13.33
N GLN A 340 -6.07 8.72 -13.82
CA GLN A 340 -4.88 9.25 -13.19
C GLN A 340 -5.03 10.77 -13.24
N ASP A 341 -5.92 11.31 -12.41
CA ASP A 341 -6.11 12.75 -12.33
C ASP A 341 -5.07 13.31 -11.39
N ASP A 342 -4.10 13.94 -12.04
CA ASP A 342 -3.00 14.78 -11.59
C ASP A 342 -3.00 15.18 -10.11
N SER A 343 -1.82 15.10 -9.52
CA SER A 343 -1.45 15.51 -8.16
C SER A 343 -2.13 16.82 -7.72
N PHE A 344 -3.08 16.73 -6.79
CA PHE A 344 -3.71 17.91 -6.20
C PHE A 344 -3.10 18.28 -4.87
N GLY A 345 -2.44 19.43 -4.85
CA GLY A 345 -1.62 19.95 -3.76
C GLY A 345 -2.35 20.35 -2.48
N GLY A 346 -3.60 19.93 -2.29
CA GLY A 346 -4.49 20.41 -1.25
C GLY A 346 -5.37 19.33 -0.64
N LEU A 347 -6.36 19.74 0.15
CA LEU A 347 -7.26 18.85 0.85
C LEU A 347 -8.31 18.28 -0.11
N THR A 348 -8.43 16.96 -0.20
CA THR A 348 -9.53 16.31 -0.92
C THR A 348 -10.72 16.10 0.01
N LEU A 349 -11.88 16.66 -0.32
CA LEU A 349 -13.14 16.38 0.36
C LEU A 349 -13.85 15.21 -0.33
N ASP A 350 -13.94 14.08 0.37
CA ASP A 350 -14.72 12.93 -0.06
C ASP A 350 -16.15 13.08 0.46
N ILE A 351 -17.04 13.61 -0.38
CA ILE A 351 -18.44 13.89 -0.05
C ILE A 351 -19.30 12.72 -0.50
N THR A 352 -20.05 12.10 0.41
CA THR A 352 -20.89 10.93 0.10
C THR A 352 -22.35 11.12 0.51
N SER A 353 -23.30 10.85 -0.38
CA SER A 353 -24.71 10.71 0.01
C SER A 353 -25.06 9.24 0.23
N PHE A 354 -25.81 8.92 1.30
CA PHE A 354 -26.13 7.54 1.65
C PHE A 354 -27.54 7.32 2.25
N SER A 355 -28.01 6.07 2.24
CA SER A 355 -29.22 5.62 2.94
C SER A 355 -28.92 5.01 4.30
N PHE A 356 -29.56 5.51 5.36
CA PHE A 356 -29.50 4.88 6.69
C PHE A 356 -30.02 3.43 6.70
N LYS A 357 -30.95 3.07 5.80
CA LYS A 357 -31.44 1.69 5.68
C LYS A 357 -30.35 0.72 5.18
N LYS A 358 -29.33 1.22 4.49
CA LYS A 358 -28.22 0.44 3.94
C LYS A 358 -26.93 0.58 4.78
N GLY A 359 -27.03 1.12 6.00
CA GLY A 359 -25.89 1.31 6.91
C GLY A 359 -25.10 2.59 6.64
N TYR A 360 -24.28 2.97 7.62
CA TYR A 360 -23.37 4.10 7.53
C TYR A 360 -22.28 3.84 6.46
N PRO A 361 -21.76 4.88 5.78
CA PRO A 361 -20.60 4.71 4.89
C PRO A 361 -19.37 4.30 5.70
N MET A 362 -18.54 3.42 5.15
CA MET A 362 -17.29 3.02 5.79
C MET A 362 -16.26 4.14 5.68
N GLU A 363 -15.51 4.37 6.76
CA GLU A 363 -14.59 5.50 6.93
C GLU A 363 -13.38 5.44 5.98
N HIS A 364 -12.93 6.61 5.50
CA HIS A 364 -11.65 6.75 4.80
C HIS A 364 -10.47 6.73 5.79
N ALA A 365 -9.37 6.10 5.36
CA ALA A 365 -8.34 5.49 6.20
C ALA A 365 -7.15 6.38 6.60
N GLU A 366 -7.24 7.72 6.53
CA GLU A 366 -6.12 8.55 7.00
C GLU A 366 -6.12 8.66 8.54
N HIS A 367 -7.26 8.97 9.17
CA HIS A 367 -7.38 9.16 10.63
C HIS A 367 -8.59 8.49 11.30
N GLY A 368 -9.35 7.64 10.59
CA GLY A 368 -10.47 6.87 11.18
C GLY A 368 -11.64 7.74 11.63
N GLY A 369 -12.02 8.75 10.85
CA GLY A 369 -13.13 9.65 11.18
C GLY A 369 -13.52 10.59 10.05
N GLY A 370 -14.63 11.32 10.25
CA GLY A 370 -15.22 12.28 9.30
C GLY A 370 -16.56 12.80 9.82
N TYR A 371 -17.22 13.67 9.04
CA TYR A 371 -18.54 14.19 9.40
C TYR A 371 -19.66 13.32 8.83
N ILE A 372 -20.69 13.05 9.63
CA ILE A 372 -21.93 12.43 9.16
C ILE A 372 -23.11 13.31 9.57
N PHE A 373 -23.80 13.87 8.58
CA PHE A 373 -24.96 14.74 8.77
C PHE A 373 -26.26 13.98 8.47
N ASP A 374 -27.17 13.97 9.44
CA ASP A 374 -28.49 13.37 9.29
C ASP A 374 -29.48 14.36 8.68
N CYS A 375 -29.80 14.18 7.39
CA CYS A 375 -30.73 15.04 6.68
C CYS A 375 -32.20 14.72 6.96
N ARG A 376 -32.53 13.76 7.82
CA ARG A 376 -33.93 13.34 8.03
C ARG A 376 -34.81 14.40 8.70
N ALA A 377 -34.21 15.41 9.32
CA ALA A 377 -34.90 16.57 9.87
C ALA A 377 -35.43 17.53 8.77
N LEU A 378 -34.88 17.47 7.56
CA LEU A 378 -35.27 18.34 6.46
C LEU A 378 -36.60 17.93 5.82
N PRO A 379 -37.34 18.86 5.18
CA PRO A 379 -38.55 18.59 4.40
C PRO A 379 -38.40 17.38 3.48
N ASN A 380 -39.41 16.53 3.43
CA ASN A 380 -39.31 15.21 2.79
C ASN A 380 -40.12 15.16 1.49
N PRO A 381 -39.51 15.46 0.32
CA PRO A 381 -40.22 15.44 -0.96
C PRO A 381 -40.77 14.05 -1.30
N GLY A 382 -40.11 12.97 -0.84
CA GLY A 382 -40.57 11.59 -1.08
C GLY A 382 -41.91 11.20 -0.43
N ARG A 383 -42.57 12.11 0.31
CA ARG A 383 -43.97 11.95 0.75
C ARG A 383 -45.00 12.47 -0.26
N LEU A 384 -44.56 13.26 -1.23
CA LEU A 384 -45.40 13.81 -2.29
C LEU A 384 -45.29 12.89 -3.51
N PHE A 385 -46.43 12.54 -4.09
CA PHE A 385 -46.50 11.59 -5.19
C PHE A 385 -45.65 12.03 -6.38
N GLU A 386 -45.64 13.33 -6.67
CA GLU A 386 -44.91 13.95 -7.78
C GLU A 386 -43.38 13.85 -7.71
N PHE A 387 -42.79 13.62 -6.51
CA PHE A 387 -41.34 13.49 -6.36
C PHE A 387 -40.90 12.04 -6.11
N LYS A 388 -41.81 11.06 -6.10
CA LYS A 388 -41.51 9.70 -5.61
C LYS A 388 -40.42 8.99 -6.43
N ASP A 389 -40.43 9.18 -7.74
CA ASP A 389 -39.49 8.56 -8.68
C ASP A 389 -38.34 9.50 -9.10
N MET A 390 -38.27 10.67 -8.46
CA MET A 390 -37.22 11.67 -8.67
C MET A 390 -36.08 11.48 -7.66
N ASN A 391 -35.02 12.25 -7.81
CA ASN A 391 -33.88 12.28 -6.91
C ASN A 391 -33.34 13.72 -6.78
N GLY A 392 -32.33 13.91 -5.93
CA GLY A 392 -31.77 15.22 -5.62
C GLY A 392 -31.08 15.97 -6.77
N PHE A 393 -30.97 15.38 -7.97
CA PHE A 393 -30.52 16.08 -9.19
C PHE A 393 -31.66 16.73 -9.97
N ASP A 394 -32.90 16.29 -9.76
CA ASP A 394 -34.02 16.74 -10.58
C ASP A 394 -34.45 18.16 -10.19
N THR A 395 -34.60 19.05 -11.18
CA THR A 395 -35.00 20.46 -10.98
C THR A 395 -36.25 20.60 -10.09
N PRO A 396 -37.32 19.79 -10.24
CA PRO A 396 -38.48 19.87 -9.35
C PRO A 396 -38.16 19.60 -7.87
N VAL A 397 -37.21 18.70 -7.59
CA VAL A 397 -36.77 18.39 -6.23
C VAL A 397 -35.87 19.51 -5.68
N ILE A 398 -35.03 20.11 -6.52
CA ILE A 398 -34.21 21.28 -6.18
C ILE A 398 -35.11 22.48 -5.84
N ASP A 399 -36.07 22.79 -6.71
CA ASP A 399 -37.04 23.88 -6.53
C ASP A 399 -37.91 23.69 -5.30
N TYR A 400 -38.23 22.43 -4.95
CA TYR A 400 -38.89 22.10 -3.70
C TYR A 400 -38.03 22.54 -2.51
N PHE A 401 -36.77 22.12 -2.44
CA PHE A 401 -35.89 22.49 -1.33
C PHE A 401 -35.59 23.99 -1.26
N ALA A 402 -35.51 24.68 -2.40
CA ALA A 402 -35.26 26.12 -2.46
C ALA A 402 -36.37 26.97 -1.79
N LYS A 403 -37.58 26.42 -1.67
CA LYS A 403 -38.72 27.07 -0.99
C LYS A 403 -38.68 26.95 0.53
N HIS A 404 -37.73 26.20 1.09
CA HIS A 404 -37.63 25.87 2.51
C HIS A 404 -36.39 26.52 3.13
N PRO A 405 -36.52 27.69 3.79
CA PRO A 405 -35.39 28.41 4.38
C PRO A 405 -34.59 27.58 5.40
N GLU A 406 -35.26 26.66 6.09
CA GLU A 406 -34.62 25.74 7.05
C GLU A 406 -33.57 24.82 6.41
N VAL A 407 -33.68 24.53 5.10
CA VAL A 407 -32.72 23.72 4.35
C VAL A 407 -31.42 24.49 4.15
N GLU A 408 -31.52 25.76 3.75
CA GLU A 408 -30.34 26.63 3.59
C GLU A 408 -29.68 26.91 4.94
N GLN A 409 -30.46 27.20 5.99
CA GLN A 409 -29.92 27.43 7.34
C GLN A 409 -29.12 26.23 7.86
N TYR A 410 -29.61 25.01 7.60
CA TYR A 410 -28.90 23.78 7.96
C TYR A 410 -27.61 23.63 7.17
N LEU A 411 -27.65 23.86 5.85
CA LEU A 411 -26.48 23.81 4.98
C LEU A 411 -25.42 24.84 5.40
N ASP A 412 -25.81 26.06 5.75
CA ASP A 412 -24.87 27.11 6.16
C ASP A 412 -24.15 26.77 7.47
N THR A 413 -24.84 26.13 8.42
CA THR A 413 -24.22 25.62 9.66
C THR A 413 -23.17 24.54 9.36
N ILE A 414 -23.45 23.68 8.38
CA ILE A 414 -22.50 22.67 7.92
C ILE A 414 -21.29 23.33 7.26
N LYS A 415 -21.49 24.29 6.35
CA LYS A 415 -20.39 25.02 5.69
C LYS A 415 -19.44 25.66 6.70
N ILE A 416 -19.96 26.30 7.74
CA ILE A 416 -19.14 26.88 8.82
C ILE A 416 -18.26 25.82 9.48
N THR A 417 -18.85 24.68 9.87
CA THR A 417 -18.16 23.58 10.54
C THR A 417 -17.09 22.95 9.64
N ILE A 418 -17.42 22.73 8.37
CA ILE A 418 -16.51 22.15 7.39
C ILE A 418 -15.38 23.12 7.08
N ASN A 419 -15.65 24.42 6.91
CA ASN A 419 -14.61 25.41 6.61
C ASN A 419 -13.56 25.48 7.73
N GLN A 420 -13.99 25.49 9.00
CA GLN A 420 -13.06 25.43 10.14
C GLN A 420 -12.16 24.19 10.09
N SER A 421 -12.71 23.04 9.69
CA SER A 421 -11.93 21.81 9.53
C SER A 421 -10.99 21.90 8.33
N VAL A 422 -11.46 22.38 7.20
CA VAL A 422 -10.66 22.57 5.98
C VAL A 422 -9.43 23.43 6.28
N GLU A 423 -9.60 24.58 6.92
CA GLU A 423 -8.49 25.48 7.29
C GLU A 423 -7.48 24.79 8.21
N ALA A 424 -7.97 24.09 9.25
CA ALA A 424 -7.11 23.35 10.17
C ALA A 424 -6.39 22.19 9.48
N TYR A 425 -7.04 21.53 8.53
CA TYR A 425 -6.52 20.36 7.82
C TYR A 425 -5.46 20.76 6.80
N LEU A 426 -5.72 21.81 6.02
CA LEU A 426 -4.73 22.41 5.12
C LEU A 426 -3.47 22.84 5.88
N LYS A 427 -3.63 23.49 7.04
CA LYS A 427 -2.50 23.90 7.88
C LYS A 427 -1.69 22.71 8.43
N ARG A 428 -2.36 21.59 8.71
CA ARG A 428 -1.73 20.36 9.23
C ARG A 428 -1.22 19.42 8.13
N GLY A 429 -1.48 19.74 6.87
CA GLY A 429 -1.08 18.93 5.72
C GLY A 429 -1.88 17.63 5.57
N PHE A 430 -3.13 17.61 6.04
CA PHE A 430 -4.02 16.46 5.82
C PHE A 430 -4.48 16.39 4.36
N CYS A 431 -4.54 15.18 3.82
CA CYS A 431 -4.83 14.96 2.41
C CYS A 431 -6.32 14.70 2.16
N TYR A 432 -7.03 14.15 3.14
CA TYR A 432 -8.45 13.79 2.99
C TYR A 432 -9.31 14.25 4.17
N LEU A 433 -10.54 14.66 3.87
CA LEU A 433 -11.61 14.87 4.84
C LEU A 433 -12.90 14.26 4.30
N SER A 434 -13.43 13.26 5.02
CA SER A 434 -14.67 12.56 4.64
C SER A 434 -15.89 13.26 5.22
N ILE A 435 -16.91 13.45 4.38
CA ILE A 435 -18.17 14.11 4.74
C ILE A 435 -19.32 13.31 4.15
N ALA A 436 -20.26 12.89 4.98
CA ALA A 436 -21.38 12.08 4.54
C ALA A 436 -22.74 12.69 4.90
N PHE A 437 -23.70 12.55 4.00
CA PHE A 437 -25.09 12.98 4.15
C PHE A 437 -26.02 11.79 4.13
N GLY A 438 -26.72 11.54 5.23
CA GLY A 438 -27.64 10.42 5.38
C GLY A 438 -29.10 10.84 5.22
N CYS A 439 -29.90 10.06 4.50
CA CYS A 439 -31.36 10.12 4.60
C CYS A 439 -31.99 8.72 4.56
N THR A 440 -33.31 8.60 4.71
CA THR A 440 -33.96 7.28 4.75
C THR A 440 -33.76 6.48 3.46
N GLY A 441 -33.92 7.09 2.29
CA GLY A 441 -33.87 6.41 0.99
C GLY A 441 -32.54 6.56 0.22
N GLY A 442 -31.69 7.50 0.60
CA GLY A 442 -30.44 7.82 -0.11
C GLY A 442 -30.63 8.57 -1.45
N GLN A 443 -31.84 9.04 -1.78
CA GLN A 443 -32.18 9.53 -3.13
C GLN A 443 -32.46 11.04 -3.21
N HIS A 444 -32.99 11.67 -2.16
CA HIS A 444 -33.48 13.06 -2.22
C HIS A 444 -32.63 14.00 -1.36
N ARG A 445 -32.94 14.06 -0.06
CA ARG A 445 -32.33 14.98 0.90
C ARG A 445 -30.81 14.83 0.96
N SER A 446 -30.31 13.60 1.05
CA SER A 446 -28.88 13.31 1.09
C SER A 446 -28.16 13.71 -0.21
N VAL A 447 -28.80 13.48 -1.36
CA VAL A 447 -28.24 13.80 -2.68
C VAL A 447 -28.19 15.32 -2.87
N TYR A 448 -29.28 16.01 -2.55
CA TYR A 448 -29.36 17.47 -2.62
C TYR A 448 -28.30 18.13 -1.74
N MET A 449 -28.20 17.74 -0.46
CA MET A 449 -27.23 18.32 0.47
C MET A 449 -25.78 18.05 0.06
N ALA A 450 -25.47 16.84 -0.41
CA ALA A 450 -24.14 16.48 -0.87
C ALA A 450 -23.71 17.31 -2.10
N ASN A 451 -24.61 17.50 -3.07
CA ASN A 451 -24.36 18.35 -4.24
C ASN A 451 -24.12 19.81 -3.84
N ARG A 452 -24.96 20.35 -2.95
CA ARG A 452 -24.85 21.75 -2.52
C ARG A 452 -23.57 22.02 -1.71
N LEU A 453 -23.12 21.06 -0.90
CA LEU A 453 -21.83 21.18 -0.23
C LEU A 453 -20.67 21.08 -1.23
N ALA A 454 -20.74 20.14 -2.19
CA ALA A 454 -19.72 19.99 -3.22
C ALA A 454 -19.51 21.28 -4.03
N GLN A 455 -20.62 21.85 -4.55
CA GLN A 455 -20.59 23.12 -5.30
C GLN A 455 -19.98 24.28 -4.51
N TRP A 456 -20.24 24.35 -3.21
CA TRP A 456 -19.63 25.36 -2.35
C TRP A 456 -18.15 25.07 -2.11
N ALA A 457 -17.79 23.82 -1.84
CA ALA A 457 -16.42 23.43 -1.54
C ALA A 457 -15.46 23.54 -2.74
N GLU A 458 -15.98 23.42 -3.96
CA GLU A 458 -15.23 23.68 -5.21
C GLU A 458 -14.72 25.14 -5.30
N GLN A 459 -15.32 26.06 -4.53
CA GLN A 459 -14.91 27.46 -4.48
C GLN A 459 -13.78 27.72 -3.48
N LEU A 460 -13.37 26.70 -2.70
CA LEU A 460 -12.33 26.84 -1.67
C LEU A 460 -10.94 26.63 -2.26
N ASP A 461 -10.03 27.55 -1.97
CA ASP A 461 -8.64 27.45 -2.38
C ASP A 461 -7.94 26.26 -1.71
N GLY A 462 -7.20 25.49 -2.51
CA GLY A 462 -6.50 24.32 -2.02
C GLY A 462 -7.44 23.17 -1.64
N VAL A 463 -8.71 23.17 -2.10
CA VAL A 463 -9.63 22.04 -1.93
C VAL A 463 -9.98 21.37 -3.27
N ARG A 464 -9.98 20.03 -3.29
CA ARG A 464 -10.49 19.20 -4.39
C ARG A 464 -11.71 18.46 -3.87
N VAL A 465 -12.78 18.44 -4.64
CA VAL A 465 -13.99 17.72 -4.24
C VAL A 465 -14.06 16.40 -5.01
N LYS A 466 -14.44 15.34 -4.30
CA LYS A 466 -14.87 14.06 -4.87
C LYS A 466 -16.26 13.77 -4.33
N LEU A 467 -17.23 13.60 -5.23
CA LEU A 467 -18.62 13.41 -4.83
C LEU A 467 -19.08 12.00 -5.22
N PHE A 468 -19.67 11.28 -4.27
CA PHE A 468 -20.21 9.94 -4.49
C PHE A 468 -21.65 9.81 -3.96
N HIS A 469 -22.57 9.43 -4.85
CA HIS A 469 -23.94 9.10 -4.48
C HIS A 469 -24.12 7.59 -4.41
N ARG A 470 -24.04 7.01 -3.20
CA ARG A 470 -23.98 5.56 -3.00
C ARG A 470 -25.18 4.81 -3.57
N GLU A 471 -26.40 5.27 -3.30
CA GLU A 471 -27.62 4.60 -3.76
C GLU A 471 -27.95 4.85 -5.24
N LEU A 472 -27.37 5.90 -5.84
CA LEU A 472 -27.49 6.17 -7.27
C LEU A 472 -26.32 5.59 -8.08
N ASN A 473 -25.25 5.15 -7.41
CA ASN A 473 -24.00 4.71 -8.00
C ASN A 473 -23.37 5.73 -8.98
N ILE A 474 -23.44 7.02 -8.62
CA ILE A 474 -22.91 8.14 -9.41
C ILE A 474 -21.67 8.71 -8.70
N ARG A 475 -20.56 8.89 -9.43
CA ARG A 475 -19.35 9.58 -8.98
C ARG A 475 -19.11 10.80 -9.85
N ILE A 476 -18.80 11.93 -9.22
CA ILE A 476 -18.55 13.23 -9.85
C ILE A 476 -17.22 13.76 -9.35
#